data_AF-A0A7S2P416-F1
#
_entry.id   AF-A0A7S2P416-F1
#
_cell.length_a   1.000
_cell.length_b   1.000
_cell.length_c   1.000
_cell.angle_alpha   90.00
_cell.angle_beta   90.00
_cell.angle_gamma   90.00
#
_symmetry.space_group_name_H-M   'P 1'
#
loop_
_entity.id
_entity.type
_entity.pdbx_description
1 polymer ?
#
loop_
_entity_poly.entity_id
_entity_poly.type
_entity_poly.pdbx_seq_one_letter_code
_entity_poly.pdbx_strand_id
1 'polypeptide(L)'
;MNMKRRDALARDINLEDITSSNNNAEVLQRLRDNDRRWGFQDTLFIEEAYDGNDDGDDMVFMISEGDDLGWLGYFIGRNQSLDALAIHFLPQERERVDAFIKGVNYNRSLREFSLVYPMDLGLHNLCSFFRDNNNLRSIHLCRSQIGRECAHELALALSQRQAQSLMQLDFINNNLDDEGFAEIVQALWTQPQLDRLLCSSNNIGRISCEALGALMRERMTNLTRLHLPNSGIDDACLQALVPGFCSSNNLEVMSISDPITAVGLRSLSPFLQSDSCILGDLNIILRLGYAEAAALVDALKGNKSSSTVNLLRNATDAGWSEFSKLLCDTSSINNTYLSNHNLTHIGAPNDMDDTPTHVTDLLEMNAAAAAQSSNMRNREIAMQSLTRCKIFMSHPDLDMEPLFVYKLKCLPLVAEWFRTSIQLCSDEVGSWKESVPELESRELSAVYKFVRDMPLLVSDGYWTNVLNDSRAKKQRLQEEKRKLEMMLQRADENEKCAMKRLRR
;
A
#
# COMPACT_ATOMS: atom_id res chain seq x y z
N MET A 1 -16.24 9.01 46.54
CA MET A 1 -17.55 8.36 46.82
C MET A 1 -17.64 7.01 46.10
N ASN A 2 -18.32 5.98 46.64
CA ASN A 2 -18.45 4.67 45.96
C ASN A 2 -19.66 4.63 44.98
N MET A 3 -19.65 3.69 44.02
CA MET A 3 -20.70 3.58 42.98
C MET A 3 -22.11 3.42 43.56
N LYS A 4 -22.27 2.62 44.63
CA LYS A 4 -23.59 2.40 45.27
C LYS A 4 -24.20 3.70 45.80
N ARG A 5 -23.38 4.57 46.38
CA ARG A 5 -23.85 5.87 46.88
C ARG A 5 -24.16 6.83 45.72
N ARG A 6 -23.46 6.73 44.59
CA ARG A 6 -23.81 7.48 43.37
C ARG A 6 -25.12 6.99 42.77
N ASP A 7 -25.37 5.69 42.70
CA ASP A 7 -26.65 5.13 42.25
C ASP A 7 -27.84 5.65 43.06
N ALA A 8 -27.69 5.81 44.38
CA ALA A 8 -28.75 6.31 45.24
C ALA A 8 -29.05 7.81 45.05
N LEU A 9 -28.06 8.60 44.57
CA LEU A 9 -28.15 10.05 44.46
C LEU A 9 -28.31 10.55 43.02
N ALA A 10 -28.03 9.70 42.02
CA ALA A 10 -27.86 10.10 40.62
C ALA A 10 -29.09 10.81 40.01
N ARG A 11 -30.30 10.45 40.46
CA ARG A 11 -31.55 11.05 39.94
C ARG A 11 -31.80 12.44 40.49
N ASP A 12 -31.44 12.68 41.73
CA ASP A 12 -31.85 13.86 42.49
C ASP A 12 -30.69 14.84 42.73
N ILE A 13 -29.48 14.50 42.30
CA ILE A 13 -28.33 15.38 42.42
C ILE A 13 -28.51 16.62 41.54
N ASN A 14 -28.28 17.79 42.14
CA ASN A 14 -28.20 19.04 41.40
C ASN A 14 -26.90 19.05 40.60
N LEU A 15 -27.00 19.18 39.28
CA LEU A 15 -25.85 19.08 38.38
C LEU A 15 -24.96 20.32 38.47
N GLU A 16 -25.54 21.48 38.76
CA GLU A 16 -24.81 22.73 39.00
C GLU A 16 -23.91 22.67 40.25
N ASP A 17 -24.21 21.78 41.21
CA ASP A 17 -23.42 21.63 42.44
C ASP A 17 -22.14 20.80 42.25
N ILE A 18 -22.02 20.09 41.12
CA ILE A 18 -20.93 19.13 40.86
C ILE A 18 -20.05 19.52 39.67
N THR A 19 -20.25 20.73 39.15
CA THR A 19 -19.54 21.21 37.98
C THR A 19 -19.31 22.71 38.00
N SER A 20 -18.32 23.17 37.26
CA SER A 20 -17.84 24.55 37.21
C SER A 20 -18.64 25.46 36.26
N SER A 21 -19.42 24.90 35.33
CA SER A 21 -20.13 25.68 34.30
C SER A 21 -21.51 25.11 33.95
N ASN A 22 -22.40 25.98 33.45
CA ASN A 22 -23.73 25.57 32.99
C ASN A 22 -23.65 24.57 31.82
N ASN A 23 -22.69 24.75 30.90
CA ASN A 23 -22.49 23.83 29.77
C ASN A 23 -22.16 22.42 30.26
N ASN A 24 -21.23 22.29 31.21
CA ASN A 24 -20.91 20.98 31.78
C ASN A 24 -22.11 20.37 32.51
N ALA A 25 -22.96 21.17 33.17
CA ALA A 25 -24.20 20.68 33.79
C ALA A 25 -25.16 20.11 32.74
N GLU A 26 -25.28 20.74 31.57
CA GLU A 26 -26.07 20.22 30.45
C GLU A 26 -25.49 18.90 29.89
N VAL A 27 -24.17 18.79 29.74
CA VAL A 27 -23.51 17.55 29.34
C VAL A 27 -23.80 16.42 30.35
N LEU A 28 -23.68 16.70 31.65
CA LEU A 28 -24.01 15.73 32.70
C LEU A 28 -25.50 15.34 32.67
N GLN A 29 -26.38 16.29 32.35
CA GLN A 29 -27.80 16.03 32.19
C GLN A 29 -28.06 15.09 31.02
N ARG A 30 -27.47 15.34 29.86
CA ARG A 30 -27.57 14.47 28.67
C ARG A 30 -27.04 13.06 28.97
N LEU A 31 -25.91 12.95 29.66
CA LEU A 31 -25.37 11.67 30.10
C LEU A 31 -26.35 10.94 31.04
N ARG A 32 -26.91 11.63 32.03
CA ARG A 32 -27.87 11.09 33.00
C ARG A 32 -29.15 10.61 32.33
N ASP A 33 -29.67 11.40 31.39
CA ASP A 33 -30.97 11.20 30.75
C ASP A 33 -30.88 10.22 29.57
N ASN A 34 -29.68 9.70 29.25
CA ASN A 34 -29.40 8.83 28.11
C ASN A 34 -29.83 9.45 26.78
N ASP A 35 -29.51 10.73 26.59
CA ASP A 35 -29.76 11.38 25.31
C ASP A 35 -29.02 10.64 24.19
N ARG A 36 -29.67 10.53 23.03
CA ARG A 36 -29.15 9.89 21.82
C ARG A 36 -28.54 10.89 20.85
N ARG A 37 -28.72 12.20 21.09
CA ARG A 37 -28.20 13.26 20.23
C ARG A 37 -26.89 13.77 20.81
N TRP A 38 -25.81 13.09 20.46
CA TRP A 38 -24.45 13.58 20.64
C TRP A 38 -24.04 14.26 19.33
N GLY A 39 -23.19 15.28 19.36
CA GLY A 39 -22.93 16.17 18.21
C GLY A 39 -22.20 15.51 17.04
N PHE A 40 -21.07 16.08 16.63
CA PHE A 40 -20.27 15.49 15.55
C PHE A 40 -19.86 14.04 15.90
N GLN A 41 -20.26 13.09 15.05
CA GLN A 41 -19.97 11.65 15.18
C GLN A 41 -20.44 10.98 16.47
N ASP A 42 -21.44 11.54 17.16
CA ASP A 42 -21.94 11.02 18.43
C ASP A 42 -20.87 10.91 19.55
N THR A 43 -19.87 11.82 19.52
CA THR A 43 -18.71 11.83 20.42
C THR A 43 -18.86 12.85 21.55
N LEU A 44 -18.58 12.42 22.78
CA LEU A 44 -18.30 13.32 23.91
C LEU A 44 -16.80 13.62 23.98
N PHE A 45 -16.45 14.90 23.96
CA PHE A 45 -15.07 15.36 24.14
C PHE A 45 -14.82 15.83 25.57
N ILE A 46 -13.67 15.48 26.13
CA ILE A 46 -13.21 15.96 27.43
C ILE A 46 -11.93 16.76 27.23
N GLU A 47 -11.99 18.06 27.52
CA GLU A 47 -10.95 19.04 27.21
C GLU A 47 -10.59 19.93 28.42
N GLU A 48 -9.49 20.67 28.31
CA GLU A 48 -9.07 21.65 29.31
C GLU A 48 -9.76 22.99 29.06
N ALA A 49 -10.25 23.65 30.11
CA ALA A 49 -10.72 25.02 30.01
C ALA A 49 -9.55 25.99 29.74
N TYR A 50 -9.59 26.70 28.62
CA TYR A 50 -8.68 27.80 28.31
C TYR A 50 -9.37 29.16 28.54
N ASP A 51 -8.64 30.13 29.09
CA ASP A 51 -9.10 31.51 29.21
C ASP A 51 -9.48 32.07 27.82
N GLY A 52 -10.79 32.19 27.54
CA GLY A 52 -11.30 32.91 26.38
C GLY A 52 -12.36 32.21 25.50
N ASN A 53 -12.69 30.93 25.75
CA ASN A 53 -13.75 30.22 25.03
C ASN A 53 -14.78 29.66 26.01
N ASP A 54 -15.70 30.53 26.45
CA ASP A 54 -16.85 30.14 27.29
C ASP A 54 -18.07 29.69 26.44
N ASP A 55 -17.97 29.80 25.10
CA ASP A 55 -18.97 29.35 24.14
C ASP A 55 -18.62 27.96 23.58
N GLY A 56 -18.25 27.03 24.46
CA GLY A 56 -17.97 25.63 24.09
C GLY A 56 -19.21 24.96 23.49
N ASP A 57 -19.01 24.14 22.45
CA ASP A 57 -20.06 23.29 21.86
C ASP A 57 -20.71 22.43 22.97
N ASP A 58 -22.03 22.23 22.94
CA ASP A 58 -22.86 21.50 23.93
C ASP A 58 -22.41 20.05 24.23
N MET A 59 -21.35 19.59 23.56
CA MET A 59 -20.84 18.21 23.50
C MET A 59 -19.40 18.08 23.99
N VAL A 60 -18.86 19.17 24.56
CA VAL A 60 -17.53 19.21 25.17
C VAL A 60 -17.67 19.44 26.66
N PHE A 61 -17.12 18.54 27.47
CA PHE A 61 -16.98 18.73 28.90
C PHE A 61 -15.63 19.42 29.17
N MET A 62 -15.67 20.69 29.56
CA MET A 62 -14.49 21.51 29.83
C MET A 62 -14.07 21.34 31.28
N ILE A 63 -12.99 20.60 31.54
CA ILE A 63 -12.51 20.37 32.91
C ILE A 63 -11.90 21.65 33.47
N SER A 64 -12.41 22.06 34.64
CA SER A 64 -11.91 23.16 35.46
C SER A 64 -11.80 22.77 36.93
N GLU A 65 -11.34 23.71 37.75
CA GLU A 65 -11.43 23.60 39.21
C GLU A 65 -12.90 23.59 39.66
N GLY A 66 -13.26 22.67 40.56
CA GLY A 66 -14.64 22.51 41.05
C GLY A 66 -15.43 21.35 40.41
N ASP A 67 -14.99 20.83 39.25
CA ASP A 67 -15.66 19.69 38.60
C ASP A 67 -15.44 18.36 39.35
N ASP A 68 -16.52 17.66 39.72
CA ASP A 68 -16.47 16.30 40.27
C ASP A 68 -16.37 15.27 39.14
N LEU A 69 -15.13 14.99 38.71
CA LEU A 69 -14.86 14.01 37.66
C LEU A 69 -15.33 12.59 38.02
N GLY A 70 -15.54 12.30 39.31
CA GLY A 70 -16.11 11.03 39.72
C GLY A 70 -17.60 10.90 39.40
N TRP A 71 -18.35 12.01 39.40
CA TRP A 71 -19.72 12.04 38.88
C TRP A 71 -19.76 12.00 37.36
N LEU A 72 -18.88 12.74 36.68
CA LEU A 72 -18.74 12.65 35.23
C LEU A 72 -18.47 11.20 34.78
N GLY A 73 -17.45 10.57 35.36
CA GLY A 73 -17.14 9.17 35.07
C GLY A 73 -18.28 8.22 35.40
N TYR A 74 -19.03 8.48 36.48
CA TYR A 74 -20.22 7.68 36.82
C TYR A 74 -21.30 7.80 35.74
N PHE A 75 -21.64 9.01 35.30
CA PHE A 75 -22.69 9.20 34.31
C PHE A 75 -22.28 8.60 32.95
N ILE A 76 -21.02 8.76 32.52
CA ILE A 76 -20.47 8.04 31.35
C ILE A 76 -20.61 6.53 31.55
N GLY A 77 -20.22 6.02 32.72
CA GLY A 77 -20.28 4.60 33.07
C GLY A 77 -21.68 3.99 33.03
N ARG A 78 -22.73 4.79 33.24
CA ARG A 78 -24.13 4.35 33.29
C ARG A 78 -24.90 4.68 32.02
N ASN A 79 -24.32 5.51 31.17
CA ASN A 79 -24.92 5.87 29.89
C ASN A 79 -24.95 4.65 28.95
N GLN A 80 -26.04 4.52 28.21
CA GLN A 80 -26.35 3.41 27.31
C GLN A 80 -26.44 3.84 25.83
N SER A 81 -26.35 5.14 25.56
CA SER A 81 -26.55 5.74 24.24
C SER A 81 -25.29 6.36 23.64
N LEU A 82 -24.30 6.71 24.47
CA LEU A 82 -23.04 7.33 24.06
C LEU A 82 -22.22 6.32 23.25
N ASP A 83 -21.92 6.69 22.00
CA ASP A 83 -21.22 5.83 21.04
C ASP A 83 -19.71 6.04 21.09
N ALA A 84 -19.25 7.29 21.28
CA ALA A 84 -17.84 7.64 21.27
C ALA A 84 -17.44 8.55 22.45
N LEU A 85 -16.24 8.32 22.99
CA LEU A 85 -15.63 9.14 24.04
C LEU A 85 -14.20 9.49 23.65
N ALA A 86 -13.91 10.78 23.56
CA ALA A 86 -12.58 11.31 23.29
C ALA A 86 -12.08 12.14 24.47
N ILE A 87 -10.94 11.74 25.02
CA ILE A 87 -10.32 12.38 26.18
C ILE A 87 -9.02 13.04 25.72
N HIS A 88 -9.01 14.36 25.66
CA HIS A 88 -7.83 15.16 25.31
C HIS A 88 -7.10 15.70 26.52
N PHE A 89 -7.81 15.80 27.66
CA PHE A 89 -7.25 16.30 28.90
C PHE A 89 -7.83 15.59 30.12
N LEU A 90 -6.97 15.34 31.11
CA LEU A 90 -7.34 14.99 32.47
C LEU A 90 -6.38 15.70 33.43
N PRO A 91 -6.84 16.13 34.61
CA PRO A 91 -6.01 16.87 35.55
C PRO A 91 -4.94 15.95 36.16
N GLN A 92 -3.86 16.53 36.71
CA GLN A 92 -2.76 15.76 37.31
C GLN A 92 -3.16 15.11 38.65
N GLU A 93 -4.27 15.52 39.28
CA GLU A 93 -4.72 14.95 40.54
C GLU A 93 -5.19 13.50 40.38
N ARG A 94 -4.32 12.53 40.71
CA ARG A 94 -4.60 11.09 40.58
C ARG A 94 -5.93 10.66 41.20
N GLU A 95 -6.32 11.21 42.35
CA GLU A 95 -7.60 10.84 42.99
C GLU A 95 -8.83 11.20 42.14
N ARG A 96 -8.81 12.35 41.46
CA ARG A 96 -9.92 12.77 40.58
C ARG A 96 -9.96 11.89 39.33
N VAL A 97 -8.80 11.61 38.76
CA VAL A 97 -8.62 10.74 37.58
C VAL A 97 -9.07 9.32 37.87
N ASP A 98 -8.63 8.73 38.99
CA ASP A 98 -9.03 7.40 39.42
C ASP A 98 -10.54 7.32 39.68
N ALA A 99 -11.12 8.38 40.28
CA ALA A 99 -12.56 8.45 40.49
C ALA A 99 -13.34 8.49 39.17
N PHE A 100 -12.82 9.19 38.16
CA PHE A 100 -13.35 9.25 36.81
C PHE A 100 -13.24 7.90 36.09
N ILE A 101 -12.03 7.34 35.98
CA ILE A 101 -11.76 6.06 35.31
C ILE A 101 -12.59 4.94 35.93
N LYS A 102 -12.71 4.92 37.27
CA LYS A 102 -13.54 3.94 37.97
C LYS A 102 -15.00 3.97 37.51
N GLY A 103 -15.54 5.13 37.18
CA GLY A 103 -16.88 5.27 36.61
C GLY A 103 -16.92 4.79 35.16
N VAL A 104 -16.00 5.27 34.32
CA VAL A 104 -15.89 4.93 32.89
C VAL A 104 -15.79 3.41 32.68
N ASN A 105 -15.10 2.70 33.58
CA ASN A 105 -14.98 1.24 33.55
C ASN A 105 -16.32 0.47 33.57
N TYR A 106 -17.43 1.10 33.93
CA TYR A 106 -18.77 0.50 33.87
C TYR A 106 -19.48 0.70 32.55
N ASN A 107 -18.97 1.55 31.65
CA ASN A 107 -19.63 1.80 30.38
C ASN A 107 -19.61 0.55 29.49
N ARG A 108 -20.74 0.26 28.86
CA ARG A 108 -20.91 -0.86 27.92
C ARG A 108 -21.52 -0.43 26.59
N SER A 109 -21.74 0.87 26.36
CA SER A 109 -22.32 1.39 25.12
C SER A 109 -21.27 1.80 24.10
N LEU A 110 -20.12 2.29 24.57
CA LEU A 110 -19.08 2.88 23.73
C LEU A 110 -18.59 1.89 22.68
N ARG A 111 -18.56 2.36 21.44
CA ARG A 111 -17.96 1.72 20.27
C ARG A 111 -16.60 2.32 19.93
N GLU A 112 -16.38 3.58 20.27
CA GLU A 112 -15.12 4.27 20.06
C GLU A 112 -14.60 4.89 21.35
N PHE A 113 -13.31 4.70 21.60
CA PHE A 113 -12.63 5.29 22.74
C PHE A 113 -11.31 5.90 22.27
N SER A 114 -11.14 7.20 22.50
CA SER A 114 -9.93 7.94 22.18
C SER A 114 -9.35 8.59 23.44
N LEU A 115 -8.05 8.46 23.60
CA LEU A 115 -7.29 9.07 24.69
C LEU A 115 -6.00 9.66 24.10
N VAL A 116 -5.87 10.98 24.21
CA VAL A 116 -4.76 11.75 23.64
C VAL A 116 -4.09 12.59 24.72
N TYR A 117 -2.76 12.55 24.80
CA TYR A 117 -1.96 13.31 25.79
C TYR A 117 -2.20 13.05 27.29
N PRO A 118 -2.61 11.86 27.76
CA PRO A 118 -2.66 11.64 29.19
C PRO A 118 -1.23 11.53 29.76
N MET A 119 -0.71 12.56 30.41
CA MET A 119 0.56 12.45 31.15
C MET A 119 0.45 11.43 32.30
N ASP A 120 0.97 10.21 32.15
CA ASP A 120 1.07 9.18 33.21
C ASP A 120 -0.20 9.00 34.08
N LEU A 121 -1.37 8.87 33.45
CA LEU A 121 -2.69 8.90 34.11
C LEU A 121 -3.29 7.52 34.46
N GLY A 122 -2.47 6.49 34.57
CA GLY A 122 -2.94 5.18 35.04
C GLY A 122 -3.82 4.43 34.03
N LEU A 123 -3.40 4.39 32.76
CA LEU A 123 -4.03 3.57 31.71
C LEU A 123 -4.26 2.09 32.13
N HIS A 124 -3.43 1.55 33.02
CA HIS A 124 -3.64 0.25 33.65
C HIS A 124 -5.06 0.08 34.24
N ASN A 125 -5.63 1.15 34.81
CA ASN A 125 -6.97 1.15 35.37
C ASN A 125 -8.08 1.02 34.31
N LEU A 126 -7.82 1.36 33.05
CA LEU A 126 -8.74 1.20 31.92
C LEU A 126 -8.68 -0.21 31.29
N CYS A 127 -7.75 -1.08 31.67
CA CYS A 127 -7.67 -2.44 31.13
C CYS A 127 -8.97 -3.24 31.36
N SER A 128 -9.64 -3.04 32.50
CA SER A 128 -10.94 -3.66 32.76
C SER A 128 -12.04 -3.17 31.81
N PHE A 129 -12.02 -1.89 31.44
CA PHE A 129 -12.93 -1.33 30.43
C PHE A 129 -12.72 -2.00 29.07
N PHE A 130 -11.47 -2.07 28.59
CA PHE A 130 -11.18 -2.69 27.28
C PHE A 130 -11.55 -4.17 27.22
N ARG A 131 -11.31 -4.91 28.32
CA ARG A 131 -11.68 -6.32 28.45
C ARG A 131 -13.19 -6.53 28.44
N ASP A 132 -13.92 -5.76 29.24
CA ASP A 132 -15.32 -6.03 29.55
C ASP A 132 -16.31 -5.29 28.61
N ASN A 133 -15.83 -4.34 27.82
CA ASN A 133 -16.63 -3.67 26.80
C ASN A 133 -16.62 -4.43 25.46
N ASN A 134 -17.71 -5.16 25.24
CA ASN A 134 -17.93 -6.00 24.07
C ASN A 134 -18.36 -5.22 22.81
N ASN A 135 -18.70 -3.93 22.94
CA ASN A 135 -19.16 -3.09 21.83
C ASN A 135 -18.04 -2.26 21.18
N LEU A 136 -16.88 -2.12 21.85
CA LEU A 136 -15.74 -1.39 21.30
C LEU A 136 -15.28 -1.97 19.96
N ARG A 137 -15.25 -1.09 18.95
CA ARG A 137 -14.75 -1.30 17.60
C ARG A 137 -13.45 -0.54 17.34
N SER A 138 -13.28 0.61 17.97
CA SER A 138 -12.14 1.49 17.75
C SER A 138 -11.52 1.91 19.08
N ILE A 139 -10.20 1.72 19.20
CA ILE A 139 -9.41 2.17 20.34
C ILE A 139 -8.28 3.04 19.80
N HIS A 140 -8.25 4.31 20.20
CA HIS A 140 -7.24 5.29 19.81
C HIS A 140 -6.49 5.77 21.04
N LEU A 141 -5.24 5.35 21.18
CA LEU A 141 -4.37 5.74 22.28
C LEU A 141 -3.17 6.47 21.68
N CYS A 142 -3.16 7.79 21.75
CA CYS A 142 -2.16 8.62 21.08
C CYS A 142 -1.39 9.46 22.10
N ARG A 143 -0.06 9.34 22.14
CA ARG A 143 0.77 10.08 23.12
C ARG A 143 0.37 9.81 24.57
N SER A 144 0.02 8.57 24.86
CA SER A 144 -0.54 8.15 26.15
C SER A 144 0.45 7.46 27.09
N GLN A 145 1.73 7.44 26.73
CA GLN A 145 2.82 6.91 27.57
C GLN A 145 2.56 5.49 28.09
N ILE A 146 1.99 4.62 27.26
CA ILE A 146 1.68 3.22 27.65
C ILE A 146 2.95 2.53 28.18
N GLY A 147 4.07 2.63 27.47
CA GLY A 147 5.29 1.91 27.85
C GLY A 147 5.11 0.39 27.90
N ARG A 148 6.09 -0.34 28.45
CA ARG A 148 6.10 -1.82 28.44
C ARG A 148 5.03 -2.44 29.36
N GLU A 149 4.97 -2.00 30.62
CA GLU A 149 4.10 -2.63 31.63
C GLU A 149 2.62 -2.46 31.29
N CYS A 150 2.20 -1.26 30.88
CA CYS A 150 0.81 -1.05 30.48
C CYS A 150 0.49 -1.74 29.14
N ALA A 151 1.47 -1.92 28.24
CA ALA A 151 1.26 -2.68 27.01
C ALA A 151 0.95 -4.15 27.32
N HIS A 152 1.66 -4.73 28.28
CA HIS A 152 1.39 -6.09 28.76
C HIS A 152 -0.04 -6.24 29.30
N GLU A 153 -0.45 -5.34 30.19
CA GLU A 153 -1.79 -5.39 30.76
C GLU A 153 -2.89 -5.15 29.72
N LEU A 154 -2.65 -4.26 28.77
CA LEU A 154 -3.56 -4.02 27.66
C LEU A 154 -3.64 -5.26 26.74
N ALA A 155 -2.53 -5.91 26.43
CA ALA A 155 -2.51 -7.15 25.68
C ALA A 155 -3.32 -8.25 26.39
N LEU A 156 -3.18 -8.38 27.72
CA LEU A 156 -4.00 -9.28 28.52
C LEU A 156 -5.48 -8.91 28.44
N ALA A 157 -5.83 -7.63 28.56
CA ALA A 157 -7.21 -7.18 28.45
C ALA A 157 -7.81 -7.49 27.07
N LEU A 158 -7.09 -7.19 25.99
CA LEU A 158 -7.50 -7.43 24.61
C LEU A 158 -7.68 -8.92 24.30
N SER A 159 -6.78 -9.78 24.79
CA SER A 159 -6.86 -11.24 24.60
C SER A 159 -8.00 -11.89 25.39
N GLN A 160 -8.46 -11.25 26.48
CA GLN A 160 -9.55 -11.73 27.33
C GLN A 160 -10.93 -11.17 26.93
N ARG A 161 -11.01 -10.33 25.90
CA ARG A 161 -12.29 -9.82 25.39
C ARG A 161 -13.18 -10.97 24.94
N GLN A 162 -14.46 -10.91 25.31
CA GLN A 162 -15.42 -11.91 24.88
C GLN A 162 -15.89 -11.66 23.43
N ALA A 163 -15.97 -10.39 23.03
CA ALA A 163 -16.32 -10.01 21.67
C ALA A 163 -15.08 -9.83 20.79
N GLN A 164 -15.20 -10.28 19.54
CA GLN A 164 -14.20 -10.13 18.49
C GLN A 164 -14.57 -8.96 17.57
N SER A 165 -14.93 -7.83 18.18
CA SER A 165 -15.54 -6.67 17.51
C SER A 165 -14.53 -5.56 17.15
N LEU A 166 -13.25 -5.69 17.56
CA LEU A 166 -12.26 -4.65 17.30
C LEU A 166 -11.93 -4.59 15.81
N MET A 167 -12.11 -3.41 15.23
CA MET A 167 -11.85 -3.09 13.81
C MET A 167 -10.65 -2.16 13.67
N GLN A 168 -10.46 -1.23 14.61
CA GLN A 168 -9.39 -0.24 14.55
C GLN A 168 -8.62 -0.18 15.87
N LEU A 169 -7.29 -0.14 15.76
CA LEU A 169 -6.40 0.01 16.89
C LEU A 169 -5.25 0.97 16.56
N ASP A 170 -5.11 2.00 17.39
CA ASP A 170 -4.10 3.04 17.25
C ASP A 170 -3.29 3.23 18.54
N PHE A 171 -1.96 3.17 18.40
CA PHE A 171 -0.95 3.32 19.44
C PHE A 171 0.12 4.36 19.10
N ILE A 172 -0.20 5.40 18.33
CA ILE A 172 0.81 6.37 17.89
C ILE A 172 1.53 7.04 19.07
N ASN A 173 2.86 6.99 19.06
CA ASN A 173 3.75 7.67 19.99
C ASN A 173 3.53 7.31 21.47
N ASN A 174 3.55 6.01 21.80
CA ASN A 174 3.30 5.52 23.17
C ASN A 174 4.52 4.91 23.87
N ASN A 175 5.71 5.06 23.30
CA ASN A 175 6.95 4.51 23.87
C ASN A 175 6.88 2.99 24.06
N LEU A 176 6.16 2.26 23.20
CA LEU A 176 6.17 0.80 23.20
C LEU A 176 7.57 0.30 22.82
N ASP A 177 8.08 -0.69 23.55
CA ASP A 177 9.28 -1.44 23.17
C ASP A 177 8.91 -2.68 22.32
N ASP A 178 9.93 -3.39 21.83
CA ASP A 178 9.75 -4.50 20.90
C ASP A 178 8.95 -5.64 21.55
N GLU A 179 9.16 -5.93 22.83
CA GLU A 179 8.37 -6.95 23.52
C GLU A 179 6.93 -6.49 23.80
N GLY A 180 6.73 -5.25 24.26
CA GLY A 180 5.41 -4.72 24.57
C GLY A 180 4.49 -4.70 23.34
N PHE A 181 5.01 -4.32 22.17
CA PHE A 181 4.22 -4.38 20.94
C PHE A 181 4.02 -5.82 20.45
N ALA A 182 5.00 -6.72 20.58
CA ALA A 182 4.82 -8.14 20.26
C ALA A 182 3.72 -8.80 21.10
N GLU A 183 3.57 -8.42 22.38
CA GLU A 183 2.48 -8.91 23.23
C GLU A 183 1.11 -8.40 22.77
N ILE A 184 1.01 -7.12 22.38
CA ILE A 184 -0.20 -6.57 21.76
C ILE A 184 -0.55 -7.34 20.49
N VAL A 185 0.43 -7.59 19.61
CA VAL A 185 0.24 -8.39 18.40
C VAL A 185 -0.24 -9.80 18.74
N GLN A 186 0.30 -10.42 19.77
CA GLN A 186 -0.16 -11.74 20.22
C GLN A 186 -1.64 -11.71 20.68
N ALA A 187 -2.08 -10.64 21.34
CA ALA A 187 -3.47 -10.46 21.72
C ALA A 187 -4.41 -10.29 20.51
N LEU A 188 -3.92 -9.61 19.45
CA LEU A 188 -4.67 -9.38 18.20
C LEU A 188 -5.01 -10.66 17.43
N TRP A 189 -4.40 -11.81 17.73
CA TRP A 189 -4.85 -13.11 17.21
C TRP A 189 -6.31 -13.43 17.53
N THR A 190 -6.86 -12.82 18.58
CA THR A 190 -8.26 -12.97 18.98
C THR A 190 -9.20 -11.99 18.26
N GLN A 191 -8.68 -11.05 17.47
CA GLN A 191 -9.42 -9.95 16.84
C GLN A 191 -9.31 -10.00 15.30
N PRO A 192 -9.89 -11.01 14.62
CA PRO A 192 -9.74 -11.19 13.17
C PRO A 192 -10.44 -10.12 12.33
N GLN A 193 -11.28 -9.27 12.94
CA GLN A 193 -12.01 -8.20 12.26
C GLN A 193 -11.20 -6.92 12.08
N LEU A 194 -9.96 -6.87 12.58
CA LEU A 194 -9.11 -5.68 12.50
C LEU A 194 -8.86 -5.29 11.04
N ASP A 195 -9.29 -4.08 10.67
CA ASP A 195 -9.09 -3.48 9.34
C ASP A 195 -8.02 -2.38 9.34
N ARG A 196 -7.71 -1.81 10.51
CA ARG A 196 -6.76 -0.71 10.67
C ARG A 196 -5.87 -0.90 11.90
N LEU A 197 -4.56 -0.84 11.67
CA LEU A 197 -3.53 -0.85 12.71
C LEU A 197 -2.56 0.31 12.52
N LEU A 198 -2.56 1.25 13.46
CA LEU A 198 -1.68 2.42 13.46
C LEU A 198 -0.75 2.35 14.68
N CYS A 199 0.56 2.23 14.47
CA CYS A 199 1.52 2.05 15.58
C CYS A 199 2.76 2.92 15.42
N SER A 200 2.62 4.06 14.75
CA SER A 200 3.72 4.96 14.43
C SER A 200 4.45 5.49 15.68
N SER A 201 5.73 5.85 15.54
CA SER A 201 6.50 6.47 16.63
C SER A 201 6.65 5.59 17.88
N ASN A 202 6.85 4.28 17.69
CA ASN A 202 7.19 3.33 18.76
C ASN A 202 8.55 2.68 18.50
N ASN A 203 8.98 1.72 19.31
CA ASN A 203 10.19 0.94 19.07
C ASN A 203 9.83 -0.50 18.73
N ILE A 204 9.38 -0.70 17.50
CA ILE A 204 8.97 -1.97 16.88
C ILE A 204 10.21 -2.62 16.27
N GLY A 205 10.73 -3.62 16.97
CA GLY A 205 11.90 -4.37 16.53
C GLY A 205 11.52 -5.67 15.82
N ARG A 206 12.52 -6.55 15.70
CA ARG A 206 12.40 -7.79 14.94
C ARG A 206 11.37 -8.75 15.52
N ILE A 207 11.25 -8.83 16.84
CA ILE A 207 10.31 -9.77 17.50
C ILE A 207 8.88 -9.40 17.10
N SER A 208 8.57 -8.12 17.20
CA SER A 208 7.29 -7.57 16.77
C SER A 208 7.01 -7.77 15.29
N CYS A 209 7.99 -7.52 14.42
CA CYS A 209 7.83 -7.73 12.97
C CYS A 209 7.58 -9.20 12.62
N GLU A 210 8.28 -10.15 13.26
CA GLU A 210 8.04 -11.58 13.07
C GLU A 210 6.63 -11.98 13.56
N ALA A 211 6.21 -11.47 14.72
CA ALA A 211 4.87 -11.71 15.26
C ALA A 211 3.77 -11.13 14.36
N LEU A 212 3.94 -9.89 13.89
CA LEU A 212 2.96 -9.21 13.04
C LEU A 212 2.88 -9.86 11.66
N GLY A 213 4.03 -10.21 11.06
CA GLY A 213 4.09 -10.94 9.80
C GLY A 213 3.38 -12.30 9.88
N ALA A 214 3.56 -13.03 10.98
CA ALA A 214 2.86 -14.29 11.23
C ALA A 214 1.34 -14.07 11.40
N LEU A 215 0.93 -13.07 12.19
CA LEU A 215 -0.48 -12.74 12.40
C LEU A 215 -1.18 -12.36 11.08
N MET A 216 -0.55 -11.52 10.26
CA MET A 216 -1.06 -11.12 8.94
C MET A 216 -1.22 -12.31 8.00
N ARG A 217 -0.24 -13.22 8.00
CA ARG A 217 -0.27 -14.43 7.16
C ARG A 217 -1.38 -15.39 7.57
N GLU A 218 -1.67 -15.50 8.87
CA GLU A 218 -2.46 -16.63 9.39
C GLU A 218 -3.88 -16.25 9.84
N ARG A 219 -4.14 -14.98 10.21
CA ARG A 219 -5.42 -14.59 10.82
C ARG A 219 -5.95 -13.23 10.37
N MET A 220 -5.09 -12.25 10.08
CA MET A 220 -5.53 -10.87 9.85
C MET A 220 -5.92 -10.62 8.39
N THR A 221 -7.03 -11.25 7.96
CA THR A 221 -7.47 -11.19 6.57
C THR A 221 -8.13 -9.87 6.18
N ASN A 222 -8.59 -9.07 7.14
CA ASN A 222 -9.36 -7.85 6.87
C ASN A 222 -8.52 -6.57 6.90
N LEU A 223 -7.21 -6.66 7.18
CA LEU A 223 -6.36 -5.49 7.32
C LEU A 223 -6.26 -4.72 5.99
N THR A 224 -6.82 -3.52 5.98
CA THR A 224 -6.78 -2.59 4.85
C THR A 224 -5.72 -1.52 5.03
N ARG A 225 -5.39 -1.15 6.28
CA ARG A 225 -4.46 -0.06 6.58
C ARG A 225 -3.45 -0.44 7.65
N LEU A 226 -2.16 -0.33 7.32
CA LEU A 226 -1.05 -0.55 8.24
C LEU A 226 -0.11 0.66 8.24
N HIS A 227 0.04 1.31 9.39
CA HIS A 227 0.94 2.45 9.54
C HIS A 227 1.97 2.18 10.63
N LEU A 228 3.22 2.00 10.22
CA LEU A 228 4.39 1.82 11.09
C LEU A 228 5.47 2.91 10.95
N PRO A 229 5.20 4.17 10.52
CA PRO A 229 6.27 5.15 10.38
C PRO A 229 6.95 5.49 11.71
N ASN A 230 8.27 5.70 11.66
CA ASN A 230 9.14 6.11 12.76
C ASN A 230 9.10 5.08 13.89
N SER A 231 9.00 3.80 13.55
CA SER A 231 8.85 2.72 14.52
C SER A 231 10.10 1.86 14.71
N GLY A 232 11.26 2.25 14.16
CA GLY A 232 12.49 1.45 14.23
C GLY A 232 12.55 0.27 13.25
N ILE A 233 11.69 0.25 12.22
CA ILE A 233 11.64 -0.82 11.21
C ILE A 233 12.89 -0.82 10.31
N ASP A 234 13.87 -1.67 10.62
CA ASP A 234 15.05 -1.89 9.78
C ASP A 234 14.81 -2.90 8.64
N ASP A 235 15.86 -3.18 7.86
CA ASP A 235 15.80 -4.15 6.75
C ASP A 235 15.33 -5.55 7.19
N ALA A 236 15.76 -6.02 8.36
CA ALA A 236 15.42 -7.35 8.85
C ALA A 236 13.95 -7.40 9.30
N CYS A 237 13.48 -6.34 9.96
CA CYS A 237 12.10 -6.16 10.35
C CYS A 237 11.18 -6.14 9.13
N LEU A 238 11.52 -5.36 8.10
CA LEU A 238 10.76 -5.30 6.85
C LEU A 238 10.71 -6.67 6.16
N GLN A 239 11.83 -7.38 6.08
CA GLN A 239 11.88 -8.74 5.53
C GLN A 239 10.97 -9.73 6.28
N ALA A 240 10.86 -9.59 7.60
CA ALA A 240 9.97 -10.42 8.42
C ALA A 240 8.48 -10.14 8.18
N LEU A 241 8.12 -8.91 7.79
CA LEU A 241 6.75 -8.53 7.47
C LEU A 241 6.31 -8.96 6.06
N VAL A 242 7.24 -9.06 5.09
CA VAL A 242 6.94 -9.39 3.68
C VAL A 242 6.07 -10.64 3.50
N PRO A 243 6.33 -11.79 4.17
CA PRO A 243 5.45 -12.95 4.07
C PRO A 243 3.99 -12.67 4.47
N GLY A 244 3.78 -11.78 5.44
CA GLY A 244 2.47 -11.29 5.84
C GLY A 244 1.82 -10.44 4.76
N PHE A 245 2.57 -9.51 4.15
CA PHE A 245 2.09 -8.69 3.03
C PHE A 245 1.68 -9.53 1.83
N CYS A 246 2.52 -10.50 1.42
CA CYS A 246 2.22 -11.42 0.31
C CYS A 246 0.94 -12.24 0.53
N SER A 247 0.53 -12.43 1.79
CA SER A 247 -0.67 -13.19 2.14
C SER A 247 -1.91 -12.31 2.30
N SER A 248 -1.74 -10.98 2.36
CA SER A 248 -2.85 -10.04 2.43
C SER A 248 -3.42 -9.78 1.04
N ASN A 249 -4.75 -9.87 0.93
CA ASN A 249 -5.49 -9.55 -0.28
C ASN A 249 -6.34 -8.27 -0.14
N ASN A 250 -6.26 -7.61 1.02
CA ASN A 250 -7.08 -6.45 1.36
C ASN A 250 -6.24 -5.21 1.73
N LEU A 251 -4.91 -5.32 1.79
CA LEU A 251 -4.03 -4.21 2.20
C LEU A 251 -4.01 -3.13 1.12
N GLU A 252 -4.70 -2.03 1.38
CA GLU A 252 -4.84 -0.88 0.48
C GLU A 252 -3.84 0.22 0.81
N VAL A 253 -3.52 0.43 2.09
CA VAL A 253 -2.63 1.49 2.55
C VAL A 253 -1.55 0.92 3.45
N MET A 254 -0.30 1.23 3.11
CA MET A 254 0.87 0.81 3.88
C MET A 254 1.82 1.98 4.06
N SER A 255 2.23 2.25 5.30
CA SER A 255 3.18 3.32 5.61
C SER A 255 4.34 2.83 6.47
N ILE A 256 5.58 3.10 6.02
CA ILE A 256 6.82 2.86 6.77
C ILE A 256 7.80 4.04 6.57
N SER A 257 8.55 4.43 7.60
CA SER A 257 9.47 5.58 7.55
C SER A 257 10.78 5.44 8.33
N ASP A 258 11.33 4.23 8.36
CA ASP A 258 12.43 3.85 9.23
C ASP A 258 13.73 3.60 8.47
N PRO A 259 14.91 3.42 9.11
CA PRO A 259 16.19 3.27 8.40
C PRO A 259 16.27 1.97 7.59
N ILE A 260 15.57 1.94 6.46
CA ILE A 260 15.51 0.87 5.48
C ILE A 260 16.48 1.23 4.35
N THR A 261 17.36 0.29 4.03
CA THR A 261 18.31 0.43 2.94
C THR A 261 17.76 -0.18 1.64
N ALA A 262 18.56 -0.17 0.57
CA ALA A 262 18.26 -0.89 -0.65
C ALA A 262 17.95 -2.39 -0.43
N VAL A 263 18.51 -3.01 0.62
CA VAL A 263 18.28 -4.44 0.94
C VAL A 263 16.85 -4.67 1.43
N GLY A 264 16.37 -3.86 2.36
CA GLY A 264 14.99 -3.94 2.85
C GLY A 264 13.99 -3.58 1.76
N LEU A 265 14.21 -2.51 0.99
CA LEU A 265 13.30 -2.12 -0.10
C LEU A 265 13.19 -3.22 -1.18
N ARG A 266 14.30 -3.88 -1.53
CA ARG A 266 14.27 -5.00 -2.49
C ARG A 266 13.42 -6.17 -1.99
N SER A 267 13.33 -6.35 -0.67
CA SER A 267 12.51 -7.43 -0.09
C SER A 267 11.01 -7.25 -0.33
N LEU A 268 10.54 -6.04 -0.69
CA LEU A 268 9.13 -5.80 -1.06
C LEU A 268 8.74 -6.36 -2.43
N SER A 269 9.72 -6.71 -3.29
CA SER A 269 9.45 -7.16 -4.67
C SER A 269 8.44 -8.31 -4.77
N PRO A 270 8.52 -9.40 -3.97
CA PRO A 270 7.57 -10.50 -4.04
C PRO A 270 6.13 -10.07 -3.74
N PHE A 271 5.96 -9.06 -2.87
CA PHE A 271 4.65 -8.50 -2.55
C PHE A 271 4.16 -7.57 -3.65
N LEU A 272 4.94 -6.54 -4.01
CA LEU A 272 4.53 -5.51 -4.95
C LEU A 272 4.36 -6.02 -6.39
N GLN A 273 5.05 -7.10 -6.77
CA GLN A 273 4.90 -7.73 -8.09
C GLN A 273 3.87 -8.88 -8.10
N SER A 274 3.26 -9.19 -6.95
CA SER A 274 2.22 -10.22 -6.87
C SER A 274 0.95 -9.76 -7.59
N ASP A 275 0.27 -10.69 -8.27
CA ASP A 275 -1.06 -10.46 -8.85
C ASP A 275 -2.15 -10.20 -7.79
N SER A 276 -1.88 -10.56 -6.52
CA SER A 276 -2.76 -10.27 -5.39
C SER A 276 -2.57 -8.89 -4.77
N CYS A 277 -1.53 -8.14 -5.18
CA CYS A 277 -1.27 -6.82 -4.64
C CYS A 277 -2.33 -5.82 -5.12
N ILE A 278 -3.09 -5.28 -4.18
CA ILE A 278 -4.10 -4.23 -4.45
C ILE A 278 -3.72 -2.88 -3.83
N LEU A 279 -2.45 -2.72 -3.43
CA LEU A 279 -2.00 -1.58 -2.65
C LEU A 279 -2.27 -0.28 -3.42
N GLY A 280 -3.16 0.54 -2.87
CA GLY A 280 -3.52 1.85 -3.40
C GLY A 280 -2.50 2.89 -2.99
N ASP A 281 -2.05 2.88 -1.74
CA ASP A 281 -1.11 3.88 -1.21
C ASP A 281 0.09 3.20 -0.51
N LEU A 282 1.28 3.42 -1.05
CA LEU A 282 2.55 3.04 -0.45
C LEU A 282 3.28 4.29 0.03
N ASN A 283 3.27 4.54 1.34
CA ASN A 283 3.93 5.68 1.95
C ASN A 283 5.31 5.27 2.48
N ILE A 284 6.36 5.57 1.72
CA ILE A 284 7.76 5.33 2.12
C ILE A 284 8.41 6.69 2.38
N ILE A 285 8.55 7.05 3.65
CA ILE A 285 9.11 8.35 4.04
C ILE A 285 10.63 8.16 4.25
N LEU A 286 11.37 8.04 3.15
CA LEU A 286 12.82 7.85 3.16
C LEU A 286 13.47 8.82 2.20
N ARG A 287 14.64 9.34 2.57
CA ARG A 287 15.50 10.01 1.59
C ARG A 287 16.14 8.94 0.73
N LEU A 288 15.72 8.83 -0.53
CA LEU A 288 16.23 7.80 -1.44
C LEU A 288 17.54 8.24 -2.11
N GLY A 289 18.64 7.57 -1.78
CA GLY A 289 19.84 7.56 -2.60
C GLY A 289 19.64 6.72 -3.86
N TYR A 290 20.68 6.61 -4.69
CA TYR A 290 20.61 5.81 -5.92
C TYR A 290 20.27 4.34 -5.66
N ALA A 291 20.92 3.72 -4.66
CA ALA A 291 20.73 2.28 -4.38
C ALA A 291 19.32 1.98 -3.86
N GLU A 292 18.80 2.84 -2.98
CA GLU A 292 17.45 2.72 -2.42
C GLU A 292 16.38 2.94 -3.49
N ALA A 293 16.55 3.98 -4.32
CA ALA A 293 15.66 4.25 -5.44
C ALA A 293 15.64 3.10 -6.45
N ALA A 294 16.82 2.59 -6.84
CA ALA A 294 16.92 1.45 -7.75
C ALA A 294 16.22 0.19 -7.20
N ALA A 295 16.39 -0.10 -5.90
CA ALA A 295 15.73 -1.23 -5.25
C ALA A 295 14.20 -1.10 -5.22
N LEU A 296 13.69 0.10 -4.93
CA LEU A 296 12.25 0.35 -4.94
C LEU A 296 11.67 0.33 -6.36
N VAL A 297 12.39 0.90 -7.33
CA VAL A 297 12.04 0.84 -8.76
C VAL A 297 11.97 -0.61 -9.23
N ASP A 298 12.97 -1.44 -8.89
CA ASP A 298 12.95 -2.87 -9.21
C ASP A 298 11.72 -3.56 -8.60
N ALA A 299 11.35 -3.24 -7.37
CA ALA A 299 10.15 -3.79 -6.73
C ALA A 299 8.85 -3.34 -7.43
N LEU A 300 8.81 -2.13 -8.00
CA LEU A 300 7.64 -1.55 -8.68
C LEU A 300 7.52 -1.90 -10.17
N LYS A 301 8.57 -2.40 -10.83
CA LYS A 301 8.55 -2.73 -12.28
C LYS A 301 7.40 -3.66 -12.69
N GLY A 302 7.08 -4.66 -11.87
CA GLY A 302 6.00 -5.62 -12.11
C GLY A 302 4.67 -5.26 -11.44
N ASN A 303 4.58 -4.11 -10.78
CA ASN A 303 3.40 -3.74 -10.00
C ASN A 303 2.22 -3.38 -10.92
N LYS A 304 1.10 -4.07 -10.73
CA LYS A 304 -0.13 -3.90 -11.53
C LYS A 304 -1.22 -3.11 -10.81
N SER A 305 -1.06 -2.83 -9.52
CA SER A 305 -1.99 -2.01 -8.77
C SER A 305 -1.91 -0.55 -9.22
N SER A 306 -3.03 0.15 -9.13
CA SER A 306 -3.08 1.61 -9.29
C SER A 306 -2.50 2.24 -8.02
N SER A 307 -1.18 2.17 -7.87
CA SER A 307 -0.53 2.62 -6.65
C SER A 307 -0.17 4.09 -6.74
N THR A 308 -0.43 4.81 -5.67
CA THR A 308 0.20 6.06 -5.26
C THR A 308 1.42 5.66 -4.43
N VAL A 309 2.62 6.06 -4.84
CA VAL A 309 3.81 5.84 -4.02
C VAL A 309 4.19 7.18 -3.41
N ASN A 310 3.77 7.43 -2.18
CA ASN A 310 4.11 8.68 -1.53
C ASN A 310 5.54 8.62 -0.97
N LEU A 311 6.41 9.43 -1.54
CA LEU A 311 7.79 9.63 -1.09
C LEU A 311 7.87 10.97 -0.38
N LEU A 312 7.71 10.96 0.94
CA LEU A 312 7.69 12.19 1.76
C LEU A 312 9.10 12.81 1.98
N ARG A 313 10.15 12.22 1.40
CA ARG A 313 11.51 12.79 1.36
C ARG A 313 12.14 12.50 0.00
N ASN A 314 12.65 13.53 -0.67
CA ASN A 314 13.00 13.46 -2.09
C ASN A 314 14.07 12.42 -2.43
N ALA A 315 13.96 11.90 -3.65
CA ALA A 315 15.04 11.17 -4.30
C ALA A 315 16.14 12.13 -4.75
N THR A 316 17.38 11.64 -4.80
CA THR A 316 18.47 12.31 -5.52
C THR A 316 18.19 12.35 -7.04
N ASP A 317 18.88 13.20 -7.80
CA ASP A 317 18.78 13.23 -9.27
C ASP A 317 18.98 11.84 -9.91
N ALA A 318 19.92 11.06 -9.37
CA ALA A 318 20.16 9.69 -9.80
C ALA A 318 18.97 8.77 -9.48
N GLY A 319 18.30 8.96 -8.35
CA GLY A 319 17.08 8.24 -8.01
C GLY A 319 15.90 8.64 -8.92
N TRP A 320 15.74 9.93 -9.21
CA TRP A 320 14.74 10.40 -10.16
C TRP A 320 14.97 9.88 -11.59
N SER A 321 16.22 9.70 -12.00
CA SER A 321 16.56 9.03 -13.26
C SER A 321 16.00 7.60 -13.32
N GLU A 322 16.07 6.86 -12.22
CA GLU A 322 15.51 5.50 -12.13
C GLU A 322 13.98 5.51 -12.15
N PHE A 323 13.32 6.44 -11.44
CA PHE A 323 11.86 6.60 -11.53
C PHE A 323 11.40 7.03 -12.93
N SER A 324 12.16 7.89 -13.61
CA SER A 324 11.87 8.26 -15.00
C SER A 324 11.91 7.05 -15.93
N LYS A 325 12.92 6.17 -15.77
CA LYS A 325 12.99 4.90 -16.53
C LYS A 325 11.88 3.93 -16.14
N LEU A 326 11.50 3.87 -14.86
CA LEU A 326 10.36 3.06 -14.42
C LEU A 326 9.08 3.46 -15.15
N LEU A 327 8.82 4.76 -15.26
CA LEU A 327 7.59 5.30 -15.88
C LEU A 327 7.62 5.29 -17.41
N CYS A 328 8.81 5.39 -18.01
CA CYS A 328 9.04 5.42 -19.45
C CYS A 328 10.52 5.18 -19.80
N ASP A 329 10.94 3.92 -19.93
CA ASP A 329 12.27 3.57 -20.41
C ASP A 329 12.33 3.72 -21.94
N THR A 330 13.01 4.77 -22.41
CA THR A 330 13.10 5.13 -23.82
C THR A 330 14.21 4.39 -24.58
N SER A 331 14.95 3.48 -23.94
CA SER A 331 16.08 2.78 -24.58
C SER A 331 15.67 1.84 -25.72
N SER A 332 14.42 1.37 -25.74
CA SER A 332 13.83 0.65 -26.88
C SER A 332 12.30 0.69 -26.82
N ILE A 333 11.63 0.45 -27.96
CA ILE A 333 10.15 0.36 -28.02
C ILE A 333 9.64 -0.68 -27.02
N ASN A 334 10.33 -1.83 -26.90
CA ASN A 334 9.91 -2.90 -25.99
C ASN A 334 10.08 -2.50 -24.52
N ASN A 335 11.13 -1.76 -24.17
CA ASN A 335 11.31 -1.26 -22.80
C ASN A 335 10.27 -0.20 -22.45
N THR A 336 9.91 0.68 -23.40
CA THR A 336 8.83 1.65 -23.20
C THR A 336 7.49 0.93 -23.01
N TYR A 337 7.24 -0.12 -23.79
CA TYR A 337 6.04 -0.96 -23.65
C TYR A 337 5.94 -1.69 -22.30
N LEU A 338 7.09 -2.15 -21.77
CA LEU A 338 7.18 -2.86 -20.49
C LEU A 338 7.34 -1.92 -19.28
N SER A 339 7.35 -0.60 -19.48
CA SER A 339 7.44 0.37 -18.40
C SER A 339 6.20 0.34 -17.52
N ASN A 340 6.30 0.87 -16.31
CA ASN A 340 5.16 1.00 -15.41
C ASN A 340 4.27 2.17 -15.87
N HIS A 341 3.04 1.83 -16.26
CA HIS A 341 2.03 2.80 -16.69
C HIS A 341 0.90 2.98 -15.66
N ASN A 342 0.92 2.24 -14.55
CA ASN A 342 -0.13 2.26 -13.53
C ASN A 342 0.17 3.24 -12.38
N LEU A 343 1.44 3.58 -12.15
CA LEU A 343 1.86 4.48 -11.08
C LEU A 343 1.40 5.92 -11.38
N THR A 344 0.50 6.47 -10.57
CA THR A 344 -0.12 7.78 -10.84
C THR A 344 0.47 8.93 -10.02
N HIS A 345 1.24 8.62 -8.98
CA HIS A 345 1.82 9.63 -8.12
C HIS A 345 3.12 9.14 -7.48
N ILE A 346 4.12 10.04 -7.43
CA ILE A 346 5.36 9.89 -6.68
C ILE A 346 5.63 11.23 -5.99
N GLY A 347 5.77 11.24 -4.67
CA GLY A 347 6.01 12.47 -3.89
C GLY A 347 5.07 12.61 -2.70
N ALA A 348 5.07 13.74 -1.99
CA ALA A 348 4.11 13.96 -0.92
C ALA A 348 2.81 14.58 -1.49
N PRO A 349 1.63 14.22 -0.95
CA PRO A 349 0.40 14.90 -1.29
C PRO A 349 0.54 16.38 -0.91
N ASN A 350 0.45 17.26 -1.91
CA ASN A 350 0.62 18.72 -1.85
C ASN A 350 2.06 19.25 -1.91
N ASP A 351 3.09 18.41 -2.04
CA ASP A 351 4.50 18.82 -2.15
C ASP A 351 5.11 18.24 -3.45
N MET A 352 4.57 18.68 -4.59
CA MET A 352 5.14 18.38 -5.93
C MET A 352 6.40 19.20 -6.21
N ASP A 353 6.77 20.14 -5.33
CA ASP A 353 7.78 21.19 -5.61
C ASP A 353 9.18 20.63 -5.90
N ASP A 354 9.45 19.39 -5.49
CA ASP A 354 10.72 18.69 -5.69
C ASP A 354 10.69 17.54 -6.71
N THR A 355 9.54 17.25 -7.33
CA THR A 355 9.44 16.22 -8.38
C THR A 355 9.83 16.82 -9.74
N PRO A 356 10.80 16.23 -10.47
CA PRO A 356 11.19 16.76 -11.78
C PRO A 356 10.00 16.83 -12.74
N THR A 357 9.87 17.94 -13.47
CA THR A 357 8.73 18.22 -14.36
C THR A 357 8.42 17.08 -15.34
N HIS A 358 9.45 16.47 -15.93
CA HIS A 358 9.29 15.32 -16.83
C HIS A 358 8.69 14.08 -16.12
N VAL A 359 9.03 13.84 -14.86
CA VAL A 359 8.42 12.77 -14.06
C VAL A 359 6.96 13.11 -13.76
N THR A 360 6.68 14.36 -13.39
CA THR A 360 5.31 14.85 -13.18
C THR A 360 4.45 14.68 -14.42
N ASP A 361 4.94 15.08 -15.60
CA ASP A 361 4.24 14.90 -16.89
C ASP A 361 3.88 13.42 -17.14
N LEU A 362 4.82 12.49 -16.88
CA LEU A 362 4.59 11.05 -17.03
C LEU A 362 3.57 10.48 -16.05
N LEU A 363 3.51 11.01 -14.83
CA LEU A 363 2.56 10.62 -13.79
C LEU A 363 1.15 11.16 -14.07
N GLU A 364 1.04 12.42 -14.50
CA GLU A 364 -0.23 13.04 -14.90
C GLU A 364 -0.87 12.30 -16.08
N MET A 365 -0.06 11.88 -17.07
CA MET A 365 -0.52 11.03 -18.16
C MET A 365 -1.07 9.68 -17.66
N ASN A 366 -0.38 9.02 -16.72
CA ASN A 366 -0.86 7.78 -16.10
C ASN A 366 -2.19 8.02 -15.34
N ALA A 367 -2.28 9.10 -14.57
CA ALA A 367 -3.46 9.46 -13.79
C ALA A 367 -4.67 9.76 -14.67
N ALA A 368 -4.48 10.51 -15.76
CA ALA A 368 -5.55 10.84 -16.70
C ALA A 368 -6.12 9.59 -17.37
N ALA A 369 -5.26 8.64 -17.80
CA ALA A 369 -5.71 7.36 -18.34
C ALA A 369 -6.45 6.51 -17.31
N ALA A 370 -6.03 6.55 -16.04
CA ALA A 370 -6.70 5.85 -14.94
C ALA A 370 -8.10 6.42 -14.63
N ALA A 371 -8.30 7.73 -14.77
CA ALA A 371 -9.53 8.45 -14.43
C ALA A 371 -10.65 8.31 -15.48
N GLN A 372 -10.32 8.01 -16.74
CA GLN A 372 -11.27 8.00 -17.87
C GLN A 372 -12.33 6.86 -17.84
N SER A 373 -12.36 6.01 -16.81
CA SER A 373 -13.24 4.84 -16.84
C SER A 373 -13.86 4.45 -15.51
N SER A 374 -15.18 4.24 -15.54
CA SER A 374 -15.97 3.64 -14.46
C SER A 374 -15.94 2.10 -14.43
N ASN A 375 -15.32 1.42 -15.43
CA ASN A 375 -15.22 -0.04 -15.48
C ASN A 375 -13.82 -0.56 -15.89
N MET A 376 -13.50 -1.81 -15.50
CA MET A 376 -12.16 -2.40 -15.72
C MET A 376 -11.77 -2.52 -17.19
N ARG A 377 -12.70 -2.91 -18.08
CA ARG A 377 -12.39 -3.14 -19.51
C ARG A 377 -11.98 -1.86 -20.22
N ASN A 378 -12.68 -0.77 -19.94
CA ASN A 378 -12.36 0.53 -20.52
C ASN A 378 -11.05 1.10 -19.93
N ARG A 379 -10.72 0.79 -18.67
CA ARG A 379 -9.43 1.17 -18.06
C ARG A 379 -8.26 0.46 -18.73
N GLU A 380 -8.39 -0.83 -19.06
CA GLU A 380 -7.37 -1.57 -19.80
C GLU A 380 -7.12 -0.97 -21.19
N ILE A 381 -8.19 -0.60 -21.90
CA ILE A 381 -8.09 0.06 -23.22
C ILE A 381 -7.40 1.43 -23.11
N ALA A 382 -7.78 2.24 -22.11
CA ALA A 382 -7.14 3.53 -21.86
C ALA A 382 -5.64 3.36 -21.56
N MET A 383 -5.29 2.38 -20.73
CA MET A 383 -3.90 2.08 -20.38
C MET A 383 -3.08 1.61 -21.58
N GLN A 384 -3.61 0.68 -22.39
CA GLN A 384 -2.95 0.23 -23.63
C GLN A 384 -2.70 1.40 -24.59
N SER A 385 -3.64 2.34 -24.65
CA SER A 385 -3.53 3.47 -25.54
C SER A 385 -2.51 4.51 -25.02
N LEU A 386 -2.47 4.74 -23.70
CA LEU A 386 -1.41 5.50 -23.04
C LEU A 386 -0.02 4.91 -23.31
N THR A 387 0.14 3.58 -23.24
CA THR A 387 1.39 2.91 -23.58
C THR A 387 1.85 3.24 -25.00
N ARG A 388 0.94 3.17 -25.99
CA ARG A 388 1.24 3.52 -27.39
C ARG A 388 1.64 4.99 -27.52
N CYS A 389 0.92 5.85 -26.82
CA CYS A 389 1.19 7.26 -26.66
C CYS A 389 2.64 7.51 -26.19
N LYS A 390 3.07 6.90 -25.08
CA LYS A 390 4.47 6.99 -24.60
C LYS A 390 5.50 6.44 -25.59
N ILE A 391 5.18 5.36 -26.29
CA ILE A 391 6.03 4.81 -27.36
C ILE A 391 6.21 5.84 -28.48
N PHE A 392 5.14 6.47 -28.95
CA PHE A 392 5.26 7.48 -29.99
C PHE A 392 6.06 8.69 -29.51
N MET A 393 5.81 9.22 -28.31
CA MET A 393 6.61 10.34 -27.79
C MET A 393 8.11 10.01 -27.68
N SER A 394 8.45 8.77 -27.34
CA SER A 394 9.84 8.35 -27.09
C SER A 394 10.57 7.87 -28.34
N HIS A 395 9.84 7.36 -29.34
CA HIS A 395 10.37 6.73 -30.55
C HIS A 395 9.79 7.40 -31.80
N PRO A 396 10.21 8.64 -32.15
CA PRO A 396 9.74 9.40 -33.30
C PRO A 396 9.76 8.58 -34.60
N ASP A 397 10.89 7.93 -34.84
CA ASP A 397 11.13 7.01 -35.94
C ASP A 397 10.91 5.57 -35.47
N LEU A 398 9.68 5.07 -35.61
CA LEU A 398 9.36 3.70 -35.25
C LEU A 398 10.24 2.72 -36.02
N ASP A 399 10.99 1.92 -35.28
CA ASP A 399 11.71 0.83 -35.88
C ASP A 399 10.76 -0.32 -36.19
N MET A 400 10.43 -0.45 -37.48
CA MET A 400 9.51 -1.46 -37.98
C MET A 400 10.16 -2.83 -38.17
N GLU A 401 11.50 -2.89 -38.14
CA GLU A 401 12.26 -4.11 -38.43
C GLU A 401 11.89 -5.30 -37.53
N PRO A 402 11.76 -5.14 -36.20
CA PRO A 402 11.31 -6.22 -35.31
C PRO A 402 9.91 -6.74 -35.64
N LEU A 403 9.06 -5.92 -36.27
CA LEU A 403 7.68 -6.25 -36.60
C LEU A 403 7.52 -6.98 -37.94
N PHE A 404 8.58 -7.04 -38.77
CA PHE A 404 8.53 -7.69 -40.08
C PHE A 404 8.28 -9.19 -40.04
N VAL A 405 8.52 -9.84 -38.89
CA VAL A 405 8.14 -11.25 -38.65
C VAL A 405 6.64 -11.47 -38.90
N TYR A 406 5.81 -10.46 -38.62
CA TYR A 406 4.36 -10.50 -38.81
C TYR A 406 3.92 -10.21 -40.25
N LYS A 407 4.86 -9.87 -41.15
CA LYS A 407 4.61 -9.57 -42.57
C LYS A 407 3.52 -8.49 -42.74
N LEU A 408 2.86 -8.45 -43.90
CA LEU A 408 1.78 -7.50 -44.22
C LEU A 408 0.63 -7.48 -43.20
N LYS A 409 0.51 -8.47 -42.31
CA LYS A 409 -0.51 -8.45 -41.24
C LYS A 409 -0.25 -7.36 -40.20
N CYS A 410 0.97 -6.85 -40.09
CA CYS A 410 1.34 -5.81 -39.12
C CYS A 410 0.85 -4.41 -39.52
N LEU A 411 0.82 -4.09 -40.82
CA LEU A 411 0.39 -2.78 -41.34
C LEU A 411 -0.95 -2.27 -40.78
N PRO A 412 -2.05 -3.05 -40.83
CA PRO A 412 -3.33 -2.59 -40.28
C PRO A 412 -3.30 -2.45 -38.75
N LEU A 413 -2.43 -3.18 -38.04
CA LEU A 413 -2.28 -3.03 -36.59
C LEU A 413 -1.57 -1.72 -36.24
N VAL A 414 -0.53 -1.37 -37.00
CA VAL A 414 0.26 -0.15 -36.81
C VAL A 414 -0.57 1.08 -37.17
N ALA A 415 -1.34 1.03 -38.27
CA ALA A 415 -2.27 2.10 -38.62
C ALA A 415 -3.35 2.30 -37.52
N GLU A 416 -3.92 1.21 -36.99
CA GLU A 416 -4.88 1.31 -35.89
C GLU A 416 -4.26 1.84 -34.59
N TRP A 417 -2.97 1.58 -34.34
CA TRP A 417 -2.24 2.20 -33.22
C TRP A 417 -2.18 3.72 -33.36
N PHE A 418 -1.79 4.25 -34.52
CA PHE A 418 -1.78 5.70 -34.76
C PHE A 418 -3.18 6.30 -34.62
N ARG A 419 -4.20 5.67 -35.23
CA ARG A 419 -5.59 6.14 -35.17
C ARG A 419 -6.13 6.24 -33.75
N THR A 420 -5.88 5.23 -32.92
CA THR A 420 -6.33 5.21 -31.51
C THR A 420 -5.57 6.19 -30.63
N SER A 421 -4.27 6.40 -30.87
CA SER A 421 -3.49 7.41 -30.15
C SER A 421 -3.91 8.84 -30.52
N ILE A 422 -4.17 9.12 -31.80
CA ILE A 422 -4.68 10.42 -32.27
C ILE A 422 -6.00 10.78 -31.56
N GLN A 423 -6.90 9.81 -31.40
CA GLN A 423 -8.19 10.02 -30.74
C GLN A 423 -8.06 10.44 -29.26
N LEU A 424 -7.03 9.96 -28.54
CA LEU A 424 -6.77 10.38 -27.17
C LEU A 424 -6.05 11.73 -27.09
N CYS A 425 -5.24 12.07 -28.09
CA CYS A 425 -4.58 13.38 -28.16
C CYS A 425 -5.58 14.52 -28.38
N SER A 426 -6.70 14.25 -29.07
CA SER A 426 -7.77 15.23 -29.30
C SER A 426 -8.64 15.50 -28.08
N ASP A 427 -8.61 14.64 -27.05
CA ASP A 427 -9.51 14.67 -25.89
C ASP A 427 -8.89 15.39 -24.66
N GLU A 428 -7.86 16.25 -24.86
CA GLU A 428 -7.17 17.04 -23.80
C GLU A 428 -6.59 16.20 -22.63
N VAL A 429 -5.98 15.05 -22.93
CA VAL A 429 -5.40 14.15 -21.93
C VAL A 429 -3.98 14.56 -21.56
N GLY A 430 -3.83 15.48 -20.60
CA GLY A 430 -2.54 15.86 -20.01
C GLY A 430 -1.64 16.73 -20.91
N SER A 431 -0.38 16.90 -20.52
CA SER A 431 0.63 17.75 -21.18
C SER A 431 1.15 17.22 -22.53
N TRP A 432 0.27 16.58 -23.32
CA TRP A 432 0.56 16.13 -24.67
C TRP A 432 0.89 17.31 -25.58
N LYS A 433 2.15 17.39 -26.02
CA LYS A 433 2.69 18.52 -26.82
C LYS A 433 2.72 18.26 -28.32
N GLU A 434 2.49 17.03 -28.77
CA GLU A 434 2.46 16.70 -30.20
C GLU A 434 1.07 16.96 -30.81
N SER A 435 1.07 17.57 -32.00
CA SER A 435 -0.13 17.89 -32.76
C SER A 435 -0.61 16.70 -33.61
N VAL A 436 -1.92 16.61 -33.87
CA VAL A 436 -2.49 15.58 -34.77
C VAL A 436 -1.75 15.47 -36.11
N PRO A 437 -1.38 16.58 -36.81
CA PRO A 437 -0.61 16.49 -38.05
C PRO A 437 0.78 15.85 -37.92
N GLU A 438 1.46 16.01 -36.77
CA GLU A 438 2.76 15.38 -36.53
C GLU A 438 2.60 13.86 -36.40
N LEU A 439 1.56 13.39 -35.70
CA LEU A 439 1.23 11.97 -35.60
C LEU A 439 0.86 11.36 -36.96
N GLU A 440 0.05 12.06 -37.76
CA GLU A 440 -0.29 11.63 -39.13
C GLU A 440 0.96 11.54 -40.03
N SER A 441 1.87 12.50 -39.93
CA SER A 441 3.14 12.48 -40.66
C SER A 441 3.99 11.27 -40.28
N ARG A 442 3.99 10.89 -38.99
CA ARG A 442 4.74 9.74 -38.49
C ARG A 442 4.10 8.41 -38.89
N GLU A 443 2.77 8.34 -38.95
CA GLU A 443 2.06 7.19 -39.52
C GLU A 443 2.54 6.91 -40.95
N LEU A 444 2.54 7.95 -41.80
CA LEU A 444 3.01 7.85 -43.18
C LEU A 444 4.47 7.40 -43.26
N SER A 445 5.34 7.93 -42.40
CA SER A 445 6.76 7.53 -42.34
C SER A 445 6.93 6.06 -41.96
N ALA A 446 6.20 5.58 -40.95
CA ALA A 446 6.24 4.19 -40.50
C ALA A 446 5.73 3.23 -41.58
N VAL A 447 4.62 3.57 -42.23
CA VAL A 447 4.06 2.81 -43.37
C VAL A 447 5.04 2.77 -44.53
N TYR A 448 5.65 3.91 -44.88
CA TYR A 448 6.65 3.98 -45.94
C TYR A 448 7.88 3.11 -45.65
N LYS A 449 8.44 3.19 -44.44
CA LYS A 449 9.59 2.36 -44.00
C LYS A 449 9.24 0.87 -44.09
N PHE A 450 8.05 0.49 -43.62
CA PHE A 450 7.57 -0.88 -43.71
C PHE A 450 7.49 -1.39 -45.16
N VAL A 451 6.88 -0.62 -46.05
CA VAL A 451 6.71 -0.99 -47.47
C VAL A 451 8.05 -1.01 -48.21
N ARG A 452 8.97 -0.11 -47.87
CA ARG A 452 10.31 -0.03 -48.50
C ARG A 452 11.21 -1.19 -48.10
N ASP A 453 11.23 -1.55 -46.81
CA ASP A 453 12.24 -2.47 -46.26
C ASP A 453 11.78 -3.94 -46.25
N MET A 454 10.47 -4.22 -46.18
CA MET A 454 9.92 -5.58 -46.17
C MET A 454 10.27 -6.41 -47.44
N PRO A 455 10.21 -5.86 -48.68
CA PRO A 455 10.55 -6.62 -49.89
C PRO A 455 11.99 -7.15 -49.88
N LEU A 456 12.93 -6.41 -49.30
CA LEU A 456 14.35 -6.75 -49.26
C LEU A 456 14.65 -7.93 -48.31
N LEU A 457 13.97 -7.98 -47.16
CA LEU A 457 14.13 -9.07 -46.17
C LEU A 457 13.43 -10.38 -46.57
N VAL A 458 12.29 -10.30 -47.26
CA VAL A 458 11.59 -11.50 -47.78
C VAL A 458 12.40 -12.16 -48.89
N SER A 459 13.06 -11.39 -49.74
CA SER A 459 13.97 -11.94 -50.75
C SER A 459 15.20 -12.61 -50.13
N ASP A 460 15.86 -11.95 -49.17
CA ASP A 460 17.09 -12.49 -48.55
C ASP A 460 16.82 -13.72 -47.68
N GLY A 461 15.73 -13.72 -46.89
CA GLY A 461 15.35 -14.88 -46.07
C GLY A 461 14.97 -16.11 -46.91
N TYR A 462 14.29 -15.91 -48.04
CA TYR A 462 13.96 -17.01 -48.96
C TYR A 462 15.21 -17.64 -49.56
N TRP A 463 16.11 -16.83 -50.13
CA TRP A 463 17.35 -17.35 -50.73
C TRP A 463 18.29 -17.98 -49.72
N THR A 464 18.36 -17.45 -48.50
CA THR A 464 19.16 -18.03 -47.41
C THR A 464 18.64 -19.40 -46.99
N ASN A 465 17.31 -19.57 -46.88
CA ASN A 465 16.70 -20.87 -46.60
C ASN A 465 16.92 -21.88 -47.73
N VAL A 466 16.75 -21.45 -48.99
CA VAL A 466 17.05 -22.29 -50.17
C VAL A 466 18.52 -22.72 -50.20
N LEU A 467 19.44 -21.82 -49.86
CA LEU A 467 20.89 -22.12 -49.75
C LEU A 467 21.19 -23.12 -48.64
N ASN A 468 20.56 -22.98 -47.47
CA ASN A 468 20.75 -23.88 -46.33
C ASN A 468 20.21 -25.28 -46.62
N ASP A 469 19.01 -25.39 -47.19
CA ASP A 469 18.43 -26.68 -47.61
C ASP A 469 19.27 -27.37 -48.67
N SER A 470 19.78 -26.60 -49.64
CA SER A 470 20.68 -27.12 -50.68
C SER A 470 22.01 -27.63 -50.09
N ARG A 471 22.59 -26.90 -49.12
CA ARG A 471 23.80 -27.33 -48.39
C ARG A 471 23.57 -28.60 -47.58
N ALA A 472 22.45 -28.68 -46.84
CA ALA A 472 22.10 -29.85 -46.06
C ALA A 472 21.89 -31.09 -46.95
N LYS A 473 21.21 -30.92 -48.09
CA LYS A 473 21.04 -31.98 -49.09
C LYS A 473 22.37 -32.44 -49.68
N LYS A 474 23.28 -31.51 -49.97
CA LYS A 474 24.63 -31.83 -50.46
C LYS A 474 25.44 -32.66 -49.45
N GLN A 475 25.39 -32.30 -48.17
CA GLN A 475 26.08 -33.06 -47.12
C GLN A 475 25.54 -34.49 -46.97
N ARG A 476 24.21 -34.68 -47.02
CA ARG A 476 23.59 -36.01 -46.98
C ARG A 476 24.06 -36.90 -48.13
N LEU A 477 24.07 -36.35 -49.35
CA LEU A 477 24.54 -37.06 -50.54
C LEU A 477 26.04 -37.39 -50.48
N GLN A 478 26.86 -36.52 -49.88
CA GLN A 478 28.29 -36.79 -49.67
C GLN A 478 28.52 -37.94 -48.67
N GLU A 479 27.75 -38.02 -47.60
CA GLU A 479 27.87 -39.12 -46.64
C GLU A 479 27.37 -40.44 -47.22
N GLU A 480 26.29 -40.44 -48.01
CA GLU A 480 25.84 -41.63 -48.75
C GLU A 480 26.90 -42.10 -49.74
N LYS A 481 27.52 -41.18 -50.49
CA LYS A 481 28.62 -41.50 -51.40
C LYS A 481 29.77 -42.19 -50.67
N ARG A 482 30.19 -41.66 -49.51
CA ARG A 482 31.27 -42.23 -48.70
C ARG A 482 30.93 -43.66 -48.22
N LYS A 483 29.68 -43.89 -47.82
CA LYS A 483 29.20 -45.24 -47.43
C LYS A 483 29.26 -46.22 -48.60
N LEU A 484 28.81 -45.79 -49.79
CA LEU A 484 28.85 -46.62 -50.99
C LEU A 484 30.29 -46.96 -51.41
N GLU A 485 31.21 -46.01 -51.34
CA GLU A 485 32.63 -46.24 -51.61
C GLU A 485 33.24 -47.29 -50.66
N MET A 486 32.92 -47.22 -49.36
CA MET A 486 33.34 -48.24 -48.40
C MET A 486 32.75 -49.62 -48.69
N MET A 487 31.47 -49.69 -49.10
CA MET A 487 30.82 -50.95 -49.46
C MET A 487 31.47 -51.57 -50.70
N LEU A 488 31.80 -50.76 -51.70
CA LEU A 488 32.48 -51.21 -52.92
C LEU A 488 33.88 -51.76 -52.59
N GLN A 489 34.65 -51.06 -51.77
CA GLN A 489 35.97 -51.53 -51.35
C GLN A 489 35.91 -52.88 -50.63
N ARG A 490 34.88 -53.07 -49.79
CA ARG A 490 34.66 -54.34 -49.08
C ARG A 490 34.24 -55.47 -50.04
N ALA A 491 33.48 -55.15 -51.08
CA ALA A 491 33.13 -56.09 -52.14
C ALA A 491 34.38 -56.54 -52.92
N ASP A 492 35.26 -55.59 -53.29
CA ASP A 492 36.53 -55.87 -53.99
C ASP A 492 37.46 -56.76 -53.14
N GLU A 493 37.53 -56.52 -51.83
CA GLU A 493 38.30 -57.35 -50.90
C GLU A 493 37.74 -58.77 -50.78
N ASN A 494 36.41 -58.91 -50.70
CA ASN A 494 35.73 -60.19 -50.69
C ASN A 494 35.96 -60.96 -52.00
N GLU A 495 35.89 -60.28 -53.15
CA GLU A 495 36.18 -60.85 -54.47
C GLU A 495 37.62 -61.36 -54.55
N LYS A 496 38.59 -60.53 -54.13
CA LYS A 496 40.01 -60.94 -54.04
C LYS A 496 40.21 -62.14 -53.11
N CYS A 497 39.49 -62.19 -51.99
CA CYS A 497 39.58 -63.29 -51.03
C CYS A 497 38.97 -64.60 -51.60
N ALA A 498 37.83 -64.50 -52.28
CA ALA A 498 37.19 -65.61 -52.99
C ALA A 498 38.09 -66.15 -54.12
N MET A 499 38.69 -65.26 -54.92
CA MET A 499 39.64 -65.62 -55.97
C MET A 499 40.90 -66.31 -55.43
N LYS A 500 41.39 -65.91 -54.25
CA LYS A 500 42.50 -66.61 -53.57
C LYS A 500 42.10 -68.01 -53.09
N ARG A 501 40.87 -68.20 -52.63
CA ARG A 501 40.35 -69.51 -52.19
C ARG A 501 40.10 -70.46 -53.36
N LEU A 502 39.67 -69.97 -54.52
CA LEU A 502 39.48 -70.76 -55.74
C LEU A 502 40.79 -71.26 -56.38
N ARG A 503 41.94 -70.70 -56.00
CA ARG A 503 43.28 -71.09 -56.51
C ARG A 503 44.05 -72.06 -55.60
N ARG A 504 43.48 -72.43 -54.45
CA ARG A 504 43.96 -73.51 -53.57
C ARG A 504 43.10 -74.73 -53.79
#